data_AF-A0A3P7IQ47-F1
#
_entry.id   AF-A0A3P7IQ47-F1
#
_cell.length_a   1.000
_cell.length_b   1.000
_cell.length_c   1.000
_cell.angle_alpha   90.00
_cell.angle_beta   90.00
_cell.angle_gamma   90.00
#
_symmetry.space_group_name_H-M   'P 1'
#
loop_
_entity.id
_entity.type
_entity.pdbx_description
1 polymer ?
#
loop_
_entity_poly.entity_id
_entity_poly.type
_entity_poly.pdbx_seq_one_letter_code
_entity_poly.pdbx_strand_id
1 'polypeptide(L)'
;MFLAHEETEKKYFWVLRYRAGPGVSELDVSEDPPWNGKVFASVINEMNPNLDWYEVFDRLDDVQMLVTRRQSLITLIDALKTGLRDKPFPIAKLYTKWRCREAQLSLISSMLENPDVFCIADYPHRSVPTGTLKSTPDESDRLLASWCCVELTELLLTMAGEQNVQTAAIRLLHSALEKWPDVVLLALFQIPPPVTDLRQKFIEMILPVFIHHHTNAVSVLNAIWNSEVAILL
;
A
#
# COMPACT_ATOMS: atom_id res chain seq x y z
N MET A 1 -13.90 46.90 15.60
CA MET A 1 -13.35 46.06 16.69
C MET A 1 -12.89 44.69 16.14
N PHE A 2 -12.20 44.67 15.00
CA PHE A 2 -11.61 43.44 14.41
C PHE A 2 -10.16 43.65 13.92
N LEU A 3 -9.65 44.90 13.92
CA LEU A 3 -8.29 45.21 13.47
C LEU A 3 -7.26 45.29 14.61
N ALA A 4 -7.68 45.23 15.89
CA ALA A 4 -6.77 45.34 17.03
C ALA A 4 -6.23 43.99 17.55
N HIS A 5 -6.85 42.87 17.14
CA HIS A 5 -6.48 41.52 17.61
C HIS A 5 -5.36 40.88 16.77
N GLU A 6 -5.28 41.23 15.48
CA GLU A 6 -4.28 40.67 14.55
C GLU A 6 -2.88 41.27 14.79
N GLU A 7 -2.81 42.48 15.34
CA GLU A 7 -1.56 43.19 15.58
C GLU A 7 -0.90 42.78 16.92
N THR A 8 -1.68 42.21 17.84
CA THR A 8 -1.17 41.65 19.11
C THR A 8 -0.53 40.28 18.90
N GLU A 9 -1.11 39.39 18.09
CA GLU A 9 -0.55 38.05 17.81
C GLU A 9 0.80 38.11 17.06
N LYS A 10 0.95 39.02 16.11
CA LYS A 10 2.23 39.22 15.41
C LYS A 10 3.35 39.66 16.37
N LYS A 11 3.02 40.43 17.42
CA LYS A 11 4.00 40.91 18.41
C LYS A 11 4.52 39.79 19.31
N TYR A 12 3.71 38.80 19.65
CA TYR A 12 4.15 37.63 20.42
C TYR A 12 4.99 36.66 19.59
N PHE A 13 4.70 36.54 18.28
CA PHE A 13 5.46 35.68 17.38
C PHE A 13 6.93 36.15 17.20
N TRP A 14 7.17 37.47 17.15
CA TRP A 14 8.52 38.02 17.07
C TRP A 14 9.33 37.89 18.38
N VAL A 15 8.68 37.92 19.54
CA VAL A 15 9.35 37.85 20.86
C VAL A 15 9.82 36.43 21.18
N LEU A 16 9.12 35.39 20.71
CA LEU A 16 9.55 33.99 20.91
C LEU A 16 10.78 33.63 20.06
N ARG A 17 10.97 34.26 18.90
CA ARG A 17 12.11 34.02 18.02
C ARG A 17 13.43 34.66 18.51
N TYR A 18 13.34 35.70 19.33
CA TYR A 18 14.50 36.45 19.86
C TYR A 18 14.97 36.00 21.25
N ARG A 19 14.29 35.04 21.90
CA ARG A 19 14.73 34.43 23.16
C ARG A 19 15.49 33.11 23.00
N ALA A 20 15.62 32.59 21.78
CA ALA A 20 16.59 31.56 21.47
C ALA A 20 17.95 32.24 21.23
N GLY A 21 18.80 32.24 22.26
CA GLY A 21 20.19 32.69 22.11
C GLY A 21 20.95 31.81 21.10
N PRO A 22 22.09 32.28 20.57
CA PRO A 22 22.91 31.48 19.67
C PRO A 22 23.64 30.42 20.52
N GLY A 23 23.18 29.18 20.51
CA GLY A 23 23.80 28.16 21.36
C GLY A 23 22.99 26.90 21.60
N VAL A 24 22.25 26.41 20.61
CA VAL A 24 22.21 24.96 20.37
C VAL A 24 22.35 24.89 18.86
N SER A 25 23.59 24.83 18.40
CA SER A 25 23.90 24.24 17.11
C SER A 25 22.97 23.06 16.98
N GLU A 26 22.25 22.99 15.85
CA GLU A 26 21.81 21.72 15.30
C GLU A 26 22.95 20.75 15.58
N LEU A 27 22.79 19.94 16.63
CA LEU A 27 23.58 18.75 16.77
C LEU A 27 23.10 18.01 15.54
N ASP A 28 23.93 18.08 14.51
CA ASP A 28 23.94 17.15 13.41
C ASP A 28 23.99 15.80 14.13
N VAL A 29 22.81 15.28 14.48
CA VAL A 29 22.65 13.93 14.95
C VAL A 29 23.11 13.20 13.73
N SER A 30 24.38 12.79 13.74
CA SER A 30 24.95 11.98 12.70
C SER A 30 24.00 10.80 12.59
N GLU A 31 23.10 10.83 11.60
CA GLU A 31 22.22 9.71 11.36
C GLU A 31 23.18 8.57 11.07
N ASP A 32 23.25 7.60 11.99
CA ASP A 32 24.03 6.40 11.76
C ASP A 32 23.68 5.92 10.35
N PRO A 33 24.68 5.60 9.51
CA PRO A 33 24.42 5.25 8.13
C PRO A 33 23.40 4.12 8.12
N PRO A 34 22.38 4.19 7.25
CA PRO A 34 21.30 3.25 7.28
C PRO A 34 21.84 1.82 7.10
N TRP A 35 21.29 0.89 7.88
CA TRP A 35 21.67 -0.52 7.83
C TRP A 35 21.63 -1.04 6.38
N ASN A 36 22.66 -1.76 5.97
CA ASN A 36 22.69 -2.41 4.66
C ASN A 36 22.06 -3.80 4.76
N GLY A 37 20.81 -3.92 4.29
CA GLY A 37 20.05 -5.18 4.34
C GLY A 37 20.73 -6.34 3.62
N LYS A 38 21.43 -6.07 2.50
CA LYS A 38 22.15 -7.11 1.75
C LYS A 38 23.31 -7.66 2.56
N VAL A 39 24.16 -6.79 3.10
CA VAL A 39 25.30 -7.21 3.93
C VAL A 39 24.81 -7.98 5.15
N PHE A 40 23.76 -7.49 5.83
CA PHE A 40 23.14 -8.18 6.95
C PHE A 40 22.70 -9.61 6.58
N ALA A 41 21.90 -9.75 5.52
CA ALA A 41 21.39 -11.06 5.11
C ALA A 41 22.50 -12.00 4.61
N SER A 42 23.52 -11.48 3.92
CA SER A 42 24.68 -12.28 3.50
C SER A 42 25.43 -12.85 4.69
N VAL A 43 25.74 -12.03 5.70
CA VAL A 43 26.43 -12.49 6.91
C VAL A 43 25.59 -13.52 7.67
N ILE A 44 24.27 -13.30 7.81
CA ILE A 44 23.38 -14.30 8.44
C ILE A 44 23.36 -15.61 7.67
N ASN A 45 23.34 -15.56 6.34
CA ASN A 45 23.39 -16.73 5.47
C ASN A 45 24.71 -17.53 5.58
N GLU A 46 25.83 -16.84 5.83
CA GLU A 46 27.13 -17.47 6.10
C GLU A 46 27.17 -18.10 7.49
N MET A 47 26.63 -17.42 8.50
CA MET A 47 26.62 -17.87 9.89
C MET A 47 25.64 -19.02 10.14
N ASN A 48 24.49 -19.02 9.47
CA ASN A 48 23.49 -20.07 9.55
C ASN A 48 22.92 -20.42 8.16
N PRO A 49 23.60 -21.30 7.40
CA PRO A 49 23.16 -21.70 6.06
C PRO A 49 21.81 -22.43 6.03
N ASN A 50 21.34 -22.94 7.17
CA ASN A 50 20.07 -23.67 7.30
C ASN A 50 18.89 -22.78 7.69
N LEU A 51 19.10 -21.48 7.89
CA LEU A 51 18.02 -20.54 8.18
C LEU A 51 16.99 -20.54 7.05
N ASP A 52 15.72 -20.80 7.36
CA ASP A 52 14.65 -20.68 6.39
C ASP A 52 14.09 -19.25 6.35
N TRP A 53 14.41 -18.54 5.28
CA TRP A 53 13.92 -17.17 5.08
C TRP A 53 12.41 -17.09 4.83
N TYR A 54 11.73 -18.19 4.51
CA TYR A 54 10.27 -18.23 4.55
C TYR A 54 9.73 -18.15 5.98
N GLU A 55 10.38 -18.83 6.94
CA GLU A 55 10.04 -18.69 8.35
C GLU A 55 10.38 -17.29 8.86
N VAL A 56 11.49 -16.69 8.41
CA VAL A 56 11.81 -15.29 8.74
C VAL A 56 10.72 -14.35 8.23
N PHE A 57 10.22 -14.57 7.01
CA PHE A 57 9.10 -13.81 6.47
C PHE A 57 7.83 -13.98 7.32
N ASP A 58 7.53 -15.20 7.78
CA ASP A 58 6.40 -15.45 8.68
C ASP A 58 6.54 -14.71 10.03
N ARG A 59 7.78 -14.42 10.47
CA ARG A 59 8.04 -13.63 11.70
C ARG A 59 7.86 -12.13 11.51
N LEU A 60 7.58 -11.65 10.30
CA LEU A 60 7.20 -10.25 10.10
C LEU A 60 5.80 -9.94 10.66
N ASP A 61 4.98 -10.96 10.90
CA ASP A 61 3.69 -10.87 11.59
C ASP A 61 3.88 -10.65 13.10
N ASP A 62 4.41 -9.47 13.46
CA ASP A 62 4.73 -9.06 14.82
C ASP A 62 4.40 -7.58 15.04
N VAL A 63 3.93 -7.24 16.25
CA VAL A 63 3.55 -5.86 16.63
C VAL A 63 4.71 -4.86 16.55
N GLN A 64 5.94 -5.33 16.65
CA GLN A 64 7.14 -4.50 16.55
C GLN A 64 7.55 -4.25 15.09
N MET A 65 6.94 -4.96 14.13
CA MET A 65 7.23 -4.82 12.71
C MET A 65 6.38 -3.70 12.10
N LEU A 66 6.87 -2.46 12.16
CA LEU A 66 6.23 -1.32 11.48
C LEU A 66 7.18 -0.72 10.45
N VAL A 67 6.74 -0.67 9.19
CA VAL A 67 7.51 -0.08 8.09
C VAL A 67 6.92 1.28 7.75
N THR A 68 7.49 2.33 8.33
CA THR A 68 6.99 3.72 8.20
C THR A 68 7.92 4.62 7.38
N ARG A 69 9.11 4.13 7.02
CA ARG A 69 10.12 4.88 6.29
C ARG A 69 10.57 4.10 5.07
N ARG A 70 10.77 4.81 3.96
CA ARG A 70 11.32 4.25 2.71
C ARG A 70 12.62 3.49 2.95
N GLN A 71 13.55 4.03 3.75
CA GLN A 71 14.82 3.36 4.05
C GLN A 71 14.64 2.04 4.81
N SER A 72 13.64 1.96 5.70
CA SER A 72 13.29 0.72 6.38
C SER A 72 12.75 -0.32 5.41
N LEU A 73 11.93 0.10 4.43
CA LEU A 73 11.48 -0.78 3.37
C LEU A 73 12.65 -1.28 2.51
N ILE A 74 13.54 -0.40 2.06
CA ILE A 74 14.73 -0.77 1.28
C ILE A 74 15.54 -1.82 2.03
N THR A 75 15.85 -1.56 3.31
CA THR A 75 16.63 -2.47 4.15
C THR A 75 15.96 -3.83 4.29
N LEU A 76 14.65 -3.86 4.53
CA LEU A 76 13.88 -5.09 4.66
C LEU A 76 13.84 -5.88 3.35
N ILE A 77 13.51 -5.23 2.23
CA ILE A 77 13.39 -5.90 0.93
C ILE A 77 14.74 -6.41 0.45
N ASP A 78 15.81 -5.64 0.64
CA ASP A 78 17.17 -6.07 0.33
C ASP A 78 17.58 -7.28 1.18
N ALA A 79 17.28 -7.27 2.49
CA ALA A 79 17.57 -8.38 3.38
C ALA A 79 16.79 -9.64 2.97
N LEU A 80 15.48 -9.54 2.71
CA LEU A 80 14.65 -10.67 2.29
C LEU A 80 15.10 -11.25 0.95
N LYS A 81 15.31 -10.40 -0.07
CA LYS A 81 15.73 -10.86 -1.40
C LYS A 81 17.13 -11.51 -1.36
N THR A 82 18.06 -10.92 -0.61
CA THR A 82 19.41 -11.49 -0.44
C THR A 82 19.37 -12.79 0.37
N GLY A 83 18.54 -12.81 1.41
CA GLY A 83 18.33 -13.96 2.28
C GLY A 83 17.80 -15.18 1.54
N LEU A 84 16.77 -14.97 0.71
CA LEU A 84 16.13 -16.01 -0.11
C LEU A 84 17.05 -16.60 -1.19
N ARG A 85 18.13 -15.89 -1.58
CA ARG A 85 19.05 -16.28 -2.66
C ARG A 85 18.26 -16.49 -3.97
N ASP A 86 18.24 -17.72 -4.48
CA ASP A 86 17.55 -18.08 -5.72
C ASP A 86 16.07 -18.47 -5.50
N LYS A 87 15.61 -18.55 -4.24
CA LYS A 87 14.21 -18.90 -3.94
C LYS A 87 13.28 -17.72 -4.27
N PRO A 88 12.07 -17.98 -4.80
CA PRO A 88 11.12 -16.92 -5.13
C PRO A 88 10.64 -16.21 -3.87
N PHE A 89 10.39 -14.91 -4.00
CA PHE A 89 9.79 -14.11 -2.93
C PHE A 89 8.41 -14.66 -2.54
N PRO A 90 8.09 -14.83 -1.24
CA PRO A 90 6.83 -15.41 -0.78
C PRO A 90 5.64 -14.45 -0.87
N ILE A 91 5.32 -13.96 -2.08
CA ILE A 91 4.23 -12.99 -2.26
C ILE A 91 2.89 -13.51 -1.72
N ALA A 92 2.61 -14.80 -1.85
CA ALA A 92 1.37 -15.39 -1.35
C ALA A 92 1.22 -15.24 0.18
N LYS A 93 2.32 -15.29 0.94
CA LYS A 93 2.30 -15.09 2.40
C LYS A 93 1.94 -13.66 2.77
N LEU A 94 2.28 -12.67 1.92
CA LEU A 94 1.90 -11.27 2.11
C LEU A 94 0.37 -11.07 2.07
N TYR A 95 -0.36 -11.89 1.29
CA TYR A 95 -1.82 -11.80 1.19
C TYR A 95 -2.58 -12.63 2.22
N THR A 96 -1.90 -13.52 2.96
CA THR A 96 -2.55 -14.26 4.05
C THR A 96 -2.99 -13.32 5.18
N LYS A 97 -3.92 -13.77 6.02
CA LYS A 97 -4.32 -13.00 7.21
C LYS A 97 -3.21 -13.05 8.27
N TRP A 98 -2.52 -11.93 8.45
CA TRP A 98 -1.58 -11.73 9.56
C TRP A 98 -2.36 -11.50 10.86
N ARG A 99 -1.77 -11.89 11.99
CA ARG A 99 -2.27 -11.63 13.34
C ARG A 99 -2.17 -10.15 13.68
N CYS A 100 -1.05 -9.51 13.35
CA CYS A 100 -0.85 -8.07 13.46
C CYS A 100 -1.18 -7.40 12.12
N ARG A 101 -2.43 -6.95 11.99
CA ARG A 101 -2.88 -6.26 10.77
C ARG A 101 -2.19 -4.92 10.57
N GLU A 102 -1.81 -4.24 11.64
CA GLU A 102 -1.10 -2.96 11.61
C GLU A 102 0.28 -3.13 10.97
N ALA A 103 1.02 -4.19 11.32
CA ALA A 103 2.28 -4.54 10.71
C ALA A 103 2.11 -4.80 9.21
N GLN A 104 1.16 -5.67 8.86
CA GLN A 104 0.86 -6.02 7.48
C GLN A 104 0.47 -4.78 6.65
N LEU A 105 -0.44 -3.95 7.16
CA LEU A 105 -0.88 -2.74 6.47
C LEU A 105 0.25 -1.71 6.35
N SER A 106 1.13 -1.58 7.35
CA SER A 106 2.28 -0.69 7.26
C SER A 106 3.22 -1.10 6.12
N LEU A 107 3.48 -2.41 5.97
CA LEU A 107 4.30 -2.95 4.90
C LEU A 107 3.65 -2.72 3.53
N ILE A 108 2.37 -3.04 3.38
CA ILE A 108 1.61 -2.81 2.14
C ILE A 108 1.59 -1.33 1.77
N SER A 109 1.29 -0.44 2.73
CA SER A 109 1.26 1.00 2.50
C SER A 109 2.62 1.50 2.03
N SER A 110 3.70 1.07 2.69
CA SER A 110 5.05 1.46 2.32
C SER A 110 5.45 0.98 0.93
N MET A 111 5.04 -0.24 0.53
CA MET A 111 5.24 -0.75 -0.83
C MET A 111 4.50 0.09 -1.88
N LEU A 112 3.23 0.45 -1.62
CA LEU A 112 2.44 1.29 -2.52
C LEU A 112 3.00 2.71 -2.63
N GLU A 113 3.56 3.26 -1.56
CA GLU A 113 4.24 4.55 -1.60
C GLU A 113 5.59 4.50 -2.34
N ASN A 114 6.19 3.32 -2.47
CA ASN A 114 7.54 3.12 -3.00
C ASN A 114 7.60 1.97 -4.02
N PRO A 115 6.84 2.04 -5.14
CA PRO A 115 6.72 0.95 -6.12
C PRO A 115 8.03 0.70 -6.90
N ASP A 116 8.98 1.63 -6.84
CA ASP A 116 10.33 1.46 -7.37
C ASP A 116 11.23 0.59 -6.47
N VAL A 117 10.94 0.51 -5.17
CA VAL A 117 11.61 -0.40 -4.22
C VAL A 117 10.98 -1.79 -4.29
N PHE A 118 9.65 -1.85 -4.30
CA PHE A 118 8.90 -3.10 -4.40
C PHE A 118 7.57 -2.87 -5.11
N CYS A 119 7.38 -3.45 -6.29
CA CYS A 119 6.08 -3.47 -6.95
C CYS A 119 5.45 -4.85 -6.77
N ILE A 120 4.20 -4.83 -6.29
CA ILE A 120 3.41 -6.05 -6.04
C ILE A 120 3.19 -6.82 -7.35
N ALA A 121 3.05 -6.12 -8.47
CA ALA A 121 2.84 -6.69 -9.79
C ALA A 121 4.06 -7.43 -10.38
N ASP A 122 5.26 -7.26 -9.79
CA ASP A 122 6.45 -8.00 -10.23
C ASP A 122 6.39 -9.49 -9.84
N TYR A 123 5.39 -9.91 -9.06
CA TYR A 123 5.24 -11.28 -8.53
C TYR A 123 3.93 -11.92 -9.00
N PRO A 124 3.76 -13.26 -8.91
CA PRO A 124 2.53 -13.93 -9.35
C PRO A 124 1.27 -13.37 -8.68
N HIS A 125 0.31 -12.97 -9.49
CA HIS A 125 -0.97 -12.38 -9.07
C HIS A 125 -2.06 -12.66 -10.12
N ARG A 126 -3.34 -12.51 -9.73
CA ARG A 126 -4.43 -12.38 -10.70
C ARG A 126 -4.50 -10.93 -11.15
N SER A 127 -4.39 -10.72 -12.46
CA SER A 127 -4.36 -9.39 -13.04
C SER A 127 -5.74 -8.95 -13.53
N VAL A 128 -6.06 -7.68 -13.33
CA VAL A 128 -7.23 -7.02 -13.92
C VAL A 128 -7.11 -7.00 -15.45
N PRO A 129 -8.17 -7.35 -16.21
CA PRO A 129 -8.12 -7.39 -17.67
C PRO A 129 -8.20 -5.99 -18.29
N THR A 130 -7.20 -5.15 -18.06
CA THR A 130 -7.14 -3.76 -18.56
C THR A 130 -7.16 -3.66 -20.08
N GLY A 131 -6.73 -4.71 -20.79
CA GLY A 131 -6.77 -4.79 -22.26
C GLY A 131 -8.17 -4.78 -22.87
N THR A 132 -9.23 -4.99 -22.07
CA THR A 132 -10.61 -4.87 -22.55
C THR A 132 -11.14 -3.43 -22.48
N LEU A 133 -10.38 -2.50 -21.89
CA LEU A 133 -10.78 -1.11 -21.71
C LEU A 133 -10.60 -0.32 -22.99
N LYS A 134 -11.53 0.60 -23.26
CA LYS A 134 -11.48 1.49 -24.43
C LYS A 134 -10.26 2.43 -24.39
N SER A 135 -9.98 2.99 -23.22
CA SER A 135 -8.78 3.77 -22.91
C SER A 135 -7.94 2.95 -21.95
N THR A 136 -6.87 2.35 -22.46
CA THR A 136 -5.98 1.51 -21.67
C THR A 136 -5.16 2.37 -20.70
N PRO A 137 -5.12 2.02 -19.41
CA PRO A 137 -4.25 2.67 -18.43
C PRO A 137 -2.76 2.59 -18.82
N ASP A 138 -1.94 3.51 -18.32
CA ASP A 138 -0.49 3.51 -18.56
C ASP A 138 0.21 2.35 -17.83
N GLU A 139 0.61 1.32 -18.59
CA GLU A 139 1.27 0.13 -18.05
C GLU A 139 2.67 0.42 -17.47
N SER A 140 3.25 1.59 -17.75
CA SER A 140 4.55 1.98 -17.18
C SER A 140 4.45 2.52 -15.74
N ASP A 141 3.25 2.91 -15.29
CA ASP A 141 3.01 3.34 -13.91
C ASP A 141 3.02 2.11 -12.97
N ARG A 142 4.13 1.93 -12.26
CA ARG A 142 4.34 0.81 -11.32
C ARG A 142 3.36 0.82 -10.13
N LEU A 143 2.83 1.98 -9.75
CA LEU A 143 1.81 2.04 -8.72
C LEU A 143 0.47 1.53 -9.27
N LEU A 144 0.07 1.99 -10.46
CA LEU A 144 -1.10 1.47 -11.16
C LEU A 144 -0.99 -0.05 -11.39
N ALA A 145 0.18 -0.54 -11.80
CA ALA A 145 0.41 -1.98 -11.95
C ALA A 145 0.13 -2.75 -10.66
N SER A 146 0.50 -2.20 -9.49
CA SER A 146 0.18 -2.82 -8.20
C SER A 146 -1.33 -2.90 -7.96
N TRP A 147 -2.10 -1.90 -8.40
CA TRP A 147 -3.57 -1.89 -8.31
C TRP A 147 -4.26 -2.80 -9.34
N CYS A 148 -3.57 -3.24 -10.39
CA CYS A 148 -4.04 -4.31 -11.26
C CYS A 148 -4.01 -5.69 -10.58
N CYS A 149 -3.35 -5.84 -9.42
CA CYS A 149 -3.34 -7.08 -8.66
C CYS A 149 -4.65 -7.24 -7.87
N VAL A 150 -5.46 -8.26 -8.19
CA VAL A 150 -6.73 -8.53 -7.51
C VAL A 150 -6.50 -8.85 -6.03
N GLU A 151 -5.44 -9.60 -5.70
CA GLU A 151 -5.09 -9.95 -4.32
C GLU A 151 -4.83 -8.74 -3.42
N LEU A 152 -4.27 -7.64 -3.96
CA LEU A 152 -4.08 -6.41 -3.21
C LEU A 152 -5.43 -5.79 -2.82
N THR A 153 -6.34 -5.69 -3.78
CA THR A 153 -7.67 -5.12 -3.56
C THR A 153 -8.46 -5.99 -2.56
N GLU A 154 -8.38 -7.32 -2.70
CA GLU A 154 -9.00 -8.28 -1.80
C GLU A 154 -8.46 -8.17 -0.36
N LEU A 155 -7.14 -8.04 -0.21
CA LEU A 155 -6.49 -7.87 1.09
C LEU A 155 -6.93 -6.58 1.77
N LEU A 156 -6.88 -5.45 1.06
CA LEU A 156 -7.27 -4.15 1.59
C LEU A 156 -8.77 -4.10 1.93
N LEU A 157 -9.62 -4.73 1.12
CA LEU A 157 -11.05 -4.83 1.39
C LEU A 157 -11.32 -5.65 2.66
N THR A 158 -10.57 -6.73 2.87
CA THR A 158 -10.65 -7.52 4.11
C THR A 158 -10.19 -6.69 5.30
N MET A 159 -9.08 -5.95 5.20
CA MET A 159 -8.59 -5.05 6.26
C MET A 159 -9.56 -3.91 6.55
N ALA A 160 -10.28 -3.41 5.56
CA ALA A 160 -11.29 -2.38 5.74
C ALA A 160 -12.48 -2.85 6.63
N GLY A 161 -12.64 -4.16 6.82
CA GLY A 161 -13.57 -4.74 7.80
C GLY A 161 -13.01 -4.90 9.23
N GLU A 162 -11.73 -4.60 9.47
CA GLU A 162 -11.05 -4.84 10.76
C GLU A 162 -10.78 -3.52 11.50
N GLN A 163 -11.36 -3.37 12.70
CA GLN A 163 -11.44 -2.09 13.42
C GLN A 163 -10.09 -1.35 13.60
N ASN A 164 -9.01 -2.09 13.84
CA ASN A 164 -7.68 -1.54 14.10
C ASN A 164 -6.99 -0.92 12.86
N VAL A 165 -7.37 -1.36 11.67
CA VAL A 165 -6.78 -0.90 10.40
C VAL A 165 -7.79 -0.32 9.41
N GLN A 166 -9.09 -0.38 9.75
CA GLN A 166 -10.21 -0.01 8.89
C GLN A 166 -10.03 1.34 8.22
N THR A 167 -9.79 2.41 8.99
CA THR A 167 -9.71 3.78 8.45
C THR A 167 -8.59 3.92 7.42
N ALA A 168 -7.43 3.32 7.68
CA ALA A 168 -6.29 3.41 6.78
C ALA A 168 -6.49 2.55 5.52
N ALA A 169 -7.07 1.36 5.64
CA ALA A 169 -7.39 0.51 4.51
C ALA A 169 -8.48 1.12 3.60
N ILE A 170 -9.55 1.68 4.18
CA ILE A 170 -10.58 2.41 3.44
C ILE A 170 -9.97 3.60 2.70
N ARG A 171 -9.07 4.35 3.36
CA ARG A 171 -8.40 5.49 2.72
C ARG A 171 -7.59 5.06 1.49
N LEU A 172 -6.81 3.98 1.57
CA LEU A 172 -6.05 3.46 0.43
C LEU A 172 -6.98 3.06 -0.73
N LEU A 173 -8.04 2.31 -0.44
CA LEU A 173 -9.03 1.90 -1.44
C LEU A 173 -9.71 3.11 -2.08
N HIS A 174 -10.10 4.10 -1.27
CA HIS A 174 -10.75 5.32 -1.76
C HIS A 174 -9.83 6.13 -2.67
N SER A 175 -8.58 6.36 -2.26
CA SER A 175 -7.60 7.07 -3.10
C SER A 175 -7.33 6.36 -4.43
N ALA A 176 -7.34 5.03 -4.44
CA ALA A 176 -7.21 4.26 -5.66
C ALA A 176 -8.47 4.33 -6.54
N LEU A 177 -9.67 4.27 -5.94
CA LEU A 177 -10.93 4.45 -6.66
C LEU A 177 -11.07 5.84 -7.28
N GLU A 178 -10.60 6.89 -6.61
CA GLU A 178 -10.60 8.25 -7.17
C GLU A 178 -9.66 8.37 -8.38
N LYS A 179 -8.49 7.72 -8.32
CA LYS A 179 -7.46 7.84 -9.35
C LYS A 179 -7.67 6.88 -10.53
N TRP A 180 -8.10 5.65 -10.26
CA TRP A 180 -8.26 4.56 -11.23
C TRP A 180 -9.57 3.79 -11.00
N PRO A 181 -10.73 4.46 -11.13
CA PRO A 181 -12.02 3.87 -10.78
C PRO A 181 -12.34 2.61 -11.59
N ASP A 182 -11.96 2.56 -12.87
CA ASP A 182 -12.17 1.41 -13.74
C ASP A 182 -11.36 0.18 -13.32
N VAL A 183 -10.07 0.35 -13.01
CA VAL A 183 -9.19 -0.73 -12.57
C VAL A 183 -9.64 -1.30 -11.23
N VAL A 184 -9.89 -0.44 -10.24
CA VAL A 184 -10.30 -0.90 -8.91
C VAL A 184 -11.69 -1.51 -8.94
N LEU A 185 -12.63 -0.98 -9.74
CA LEU A 185 -13.94 -1.59 -9.89
C LEU A 185 -13.85 -2.98 -10.52
N LEU A 186 -13.06 -3.17 -11.58
CA LEU A 186 -12.82 -4.49 -12.16
C LEU A 186 -12.14 -5.45 -11.17
N ALA A 187 -11.20 -4.97 -10.35
CA ALA A 187 -10.60 -5.78 -9.30
C ALA A 187 -11.65 -6.22 -8.27
N LEU A 188 -12.49 -5.29 -7.80
CA LEU A 188 -13.59 -5.58 -6.88
C LEU A 188 -14.55 -6.62 -7.45
N PHE A 189 -14.85 -6.64 -8.75
CA PHE A 189 -15.71 -7.67 -9.36
C PHE A 189 -15.02 -9.04 -9.50
N GLN A 190 -13.71 -9.09 -9.63
CA GLN A 190 -12.94 -10.34 -9.75
C GLN A 190 -12.61 -11.02 -8.41
N ILE A 191 -12.86 -10.34 -7.29
CA ILE A 191 -12.74 -10.97 -5.96
C ILE A 191 -13.72 -12.18 -5.92
N PRO A 192 -13.26 -13.38 -5.52
CA PRO A 192 -14.11 -14.55 -5.44
C PRO A 192 -15.29 -14.34 -4.46
N PRO A 193 -16.40 -15.07 -4.60
CA PRO A 193 -17.48 -15.05 -3.63
C PRO A 193 -17.02 -15.59 -2.25
N PRO A 194 -17.71 -15.20 -1.16
CA PRO A 194 -18.94 -14.41 -1.12
C PRO A 194 -18.72 -12.90 -1.31
N VAL A 195 -19.72 -12.22 -1.85
CA VAL A 195 -19.76 -10.75 -1.89
C VAL A 195 -20.09 -10.25 -0.48
N THR A 196 -19.19 -9.45 0.11
CA THR A 196 -19.40 -8.86 1.44
C THR A 196 -20.19 -7.55 1.34
N ASP A 197 -20.90 -7.18 2.41
CA ASP A 197 -21.61 -5.89 2.48
C ASP A 197 -20.68 -4.70 2.21
N LEU A 198 -19.42 -4.80 2.65
CA LEU A 198 -18.42 -3.76 2.42
C LEU A 198 -18.03 -3.67 0.94
N ARG A 199 -17.83 -4.81 0.28
CA ARG A 199 -17.62 -4.87 -1.17
C ARG A 199 -18.76 -4.20 -1.92
N GLN A 200 -19.99 -4.56 -1.57
CA GLN A 200 -21.20 -4.02 -2.17
C GLN A 200 -21.29 -2.51 -1.97
N LYS A 201 -21.04 -2.00 -0.76
CA LYS A 201 -21.01 -0.55 -0.48
C LYS A 201 -20.01 0.21 -1.34
N PHE A 202 -18.79 -0.32 -1.52
CA PHE A 202 -17.79 0.32 -2.39
C PHE A 202 -18.26 0.36 -3.85
N ILE A 203 -18.85 -0.73 -4.35
CA ILE A 203 -19.39 -0.80 -5.71
C ILE A 203 -20.55 0.18 -5.86
N GLU A 204 -21.55 0.16 -4.99
CA GLU A 204 -22.73 1.04 -5.03
C GLU A 204 -22.37 2.52 -4.92
N MET A 205 -21.32 2.85 -4.17
CA MET A 205 -20.82 4.22 -4.04
C MET A 205 -20.28 4.77 -5.37
N ILE A 206 -19.47 3.98 -6.10
CA ILE A 206 -18.77 4.46 -7.30
C ILE A 206 -19.58 4.25 -8.59
N LEU A 207 -20.38 3.18 -8.66
CA LEU A 207 -20.99 2.71 -9.90
C LEU A 207 -21.90 3.76 -10.57
N PRO A 208 -22.78 4.51 -9.87
CA PRO A 208 -23.64 5.49 -10.53
C PRO A 208 -22.86 6.63 -11.21
N VAL A 209 -21.85 7.17 -10.52
CA VAL A 209 -20.99 8.24 -11.05
C VAL A 209 -20.12 7.71 -12.19
N PHE A 210 -19.57 6.51 -12.03
CA PHE A 210 -18.74 5.86 -13.02
C PHE A 210 -19.47 5.65 -14.35
N ILE A 211 -20.72 5.14 -14.31
CA ILE A 211 -21.51 4.88 -15.51
C ILE A 211 -21.85 6.16 -16.27
N HIS A 212 -22.12 7.25 -15.56
CA HIS A 212 -22.52 8.51 -16.20
C HIS A 212 -21.34 9.28 -16.81
N HIS A 213 -20.14 9.17 -16.25
CA HIS A 213 -19.03 10.07 -16.56
C HIS A 213 -17.78 9.40 -17.15
N HIS A 214 -17.58 8.09 -16.97
CA HIS A 214 -16.30 7.45 -17.30
C HIS A 214 -16.25 6.90 -18.74
N THR A 215 -15.16 7.18 -19.45
CA THR A 215 -14.96 6.76 -20.86
C THR A 215 -14.96 5.23 -21.04
N ASN A 216 -14.50 4.51 -20.02
CA ASN A 216 -14.46 3.05 -19.96
C ASN A 216 -15.74 2.39 -19.42
N ALA A 217 -16.79 3.14 -19.08
CA ALA A 217 -17.98 2.61 -18.40
C ALA A 217 -18.57 1.37 -19.09
N VAL A 218 -18.83 1.46 -20.40
CA VAL A 218 -19.38 0.35 -21.20
C VAL A 218 -18.44 -0.85 -21.24
N SER A 219 -17.12 -0.61 -21.33
CA SER A 219 -16.12 -1.68 -21.40
C SER A 219 -16.05 -2.46 -20.09
N VAL A 220 -16.07 -1.75 -18.96
CA VAL A 220 -16.09 -2.35 -17.62
C VAL A 220 -17.38 -3.13 -17.39
N LEU A 221 -18.56 -2.56 -17.72
CA LEU A 221 -19.84 -3.27 -17.59
C LEU A 221 -19.88 -4.56 -18.43
N ASN A 222 -19.37 -4.50 -19.67
CA ASN A 222 -19.26 -5.69 -20.51
C ASN A 222 -18.31 -6.74 -19.91
N ALA A 223 -17.17 -6.32 -19.37
CA ALA A 223 -16.24 -7.24 -18.72
C ALA A 223 -16.87 -7.91 -17.48
N ILE A 224 -17.63 -7.15 -16.68
CA ILE A 224 -18.36 -7.67 -15.52
C ILE A 224 -19.44 -8.66 -15.95
N TRP A 225 -20.26 -8.32 -16.94
CA TRP A 225 -21.36 -9.16 -17.42
C TRP A 225 -20.90 -10.52 -17.96
N ASN A 226 -19.71 -10.55 -18.57
CA ASN A 226 -19.13 -11.78 -19.13
C ASN A 226 -18.25 -12.54 -18.13
N SER A 227 -18.04 -12.02 -16.91
CA SER A 227 -17.29 -12.71 -15.88
C SER A 227 -18.12 -13.84 -15.28
N GLU A 228 -17.51 -15.02 -15.07
CA GLU A 228 -18.15 -16.16 -14.39
C GLU A 228 -18.53 -15.84 -12.93
N VAL A 229 -17.99 -14.76 -12.37
CA VAL A 229 -18.29 -14.23 -11.03
C VAL A 229 -19.59 -13.41 -11.01
N ALA A 230 -20.29 -13.28 -12.15
CA ALA A 230 -21.60 -12.62 -12.27
C ALA A 230 -22.72 -13.40 -11.57
N ILE A 231 -22.68 -13.43 -10.23
CA ILE A 231 -23.85 -13.67 -9.41
C ILE A 231 -23.96 -12.44 -8.51
N LEU A 232 -25.10 -11.75 -8.59
CA LEU A 232 -25.56 -10.58 -7.82
C LEU A 232 -25.34 -9.19 -8.49
N LEU A 233 -25.96 -8.99 -9.66
CA LEU A 233 -26.80 -7.80 -9.86
C LEU A 233 -28.26 -8.23 -9.76
#